data_AF-A0A085NLH1-F1
#
_entry.id   AF-A0A085NLH1-F1
#
_cell.length_a   1.000
_cell.length_b   1.000
_cell.length_c   1.000
_cell.angle_alpha   90.00
_cell.angle_beta   90.00
_cell.angle_gamma   90.00
#
_symmetry.space_group_name_H-M   'P 1'
#
loop_
_entity.id
_entity.type
_entity.pdbx_description
1 polymer ?
#
loop_
_entity_poly.entity_id
_entity_poly.type
_entity_poly.pdbx_seq_one_letter_code
_entity_poly.pdbx_strand_id
1 'polypeptide(L)'
;MSQLSLQVWPAEFLLPSIDAKCLQYMACAKFCAAPVRIEPSVSPWSTSKGNYPEIRGVNSGRTYYDFREFVYLLQTQQAESALDGGMDEFTPEMEALKALTFMHIYPAYAIDFAKYGLKLLSKRLAGDKYFFGNRPSSVDAFIFGCLAPLIYIPLPDNRLQVFLRSQCSNLVRFVSSIINTYMPLPEDEVRAHQERMALWEVYREEYSRDRQRSTSSVTPSAYPLWEKIVFGIVAASLSLAFAIGCGVIQVQ
;
A
#
# COMPACT_ATOMS: atom_id res chain seq x y z
N MET A 1 24.26 15.11 -21.27
CA MET A 1 23.60 15.00 -19.95
C MET A 1 23.19 13.55 -19.77
N SER A 2 23.53 12.92 -18.65
CA SER A 2 23.09 11.55 -18.36
C SER A 2 21.58 11.53 -18.16
N GLN A 3 20.90 10.56 -18.77
CA GLN A 3 19.47 10.37 -18.59
C GLN A 3 19.20 9.90 -17.15
N LEU A 4 18.28 10.57 -16.45
CA LEU A 4 17.85 10.14 -15.12
C LEU A 4 17.08 8.84 -15.21
N SER A 5 17.34 7.93 -14.28
CA SER A 5 16.57 6.69 -14.10
C SER A 5 15.97 6.64 -12.70
N LEU A 6 14.74 6.14 -12.60
CA LEU A 6 14.01 5.96 -11.36
C LEU A 6 13.70 4.46 -11.20
N GLN A 7 14.37 3.83 -10.25
CA GLN A 7 14.08 2.46 -9.88
C GLN A 7 12.86 2.41 -8.98
N VAL A 8 11.89 1.58 -9.35
CA VAL A 8 10.59 1.48 -8.68
C VAL A 8 10.21 0.04 -8.42
N TRP A 9 9.31 -0.16 -7.46
CA TRP A 9 8.63 -1.45 -7.31
C TRP A 9 7.82 -1.79 -8.58
N PRO A 10 7.68 -3.07 -8.96
CA PRO A 10 6.99 -3.47 -10.17
C PRO A 10 5.51 -3.06 -10.20
N ALA A 11 4.98 -2.99 -11.43
CA ALA A 11 3.56 -2.76 -11.70
C ALA A 11 2.72 -3.98 -11.29
N GLU A 12 1.55 -3.72 -10.70
CA GLU A 12 0.52 -4.73 -10.40
C GLU A 12 -0.84 -4.03 -10.18
N PHE A 13 -1.95 -4.75 -10.25
CA PHE A 13 -3.29 -4.21 -9.99
C PHE A 13 -3.69 -3.02 -10.88
N LEU A 14 -3.24 -3.03 -12.15
CA LEU A 14 -3.40 -1.91 -13.09
C LEU A 14 -2.74 -0.60 -12.62
N LEU A 15 -1.80 -0.69 -11.67
CA LEU A 15 -0.95 0.41 -11.26
C LEU A 15 0.45 0.21 -11.83
N PRO A 16 1.12 1.29 -12.25
CA PRO A 16 2.48 1.21 -12.78
C PRO A 16 3.53 0.94 -11.68
N SER A 17 3.12 0.91 -10.42
CA SER A 17 3.88 0.39 -9.28
C SER A 17 2.92 0.00 -8.14
N ILE A 18 3.25 -1.05 -7.38
CA ILE A 18 2.48 -1.44 -6.19
C ILE A 18 2.72 -0.53 -4.97
N ASP A 19 3.82 0.23 -4.96
CA ASP A 19 4.23 1.05 -3.83
C ASP A 19 3.80 2.52 -3.99
N ALA A 20 3.25 3.08 -2.90
CA ALA A 20 2.72 4.44 -2.88
C ALA A 20 3.78 5.51 -3.13
N LYS A 21 5.01 5.34 -2.59
CA LYS A 21 6.09 6.30 -2.83
C LYS A 21 6.56 6.23 -4.27
N CYS A 22 6.70 5.03 -4.84
CA CYS A 22 7.05 4.87 -6.24
C CYS A 22 6.04 5.59 -7.15
N LEU A 23 4.74 5.36 -6.93
CA LEU A 23 3.67 6.05 -7.66
C LEU A 23 3.74 7.58 -7.52
N GLN A 24 4.00 8.08 -6.32
CA GLN A 24 4.18 9.51 -6.07
C GLN A 24 5.34 10.10 -6.91
N TYR A 25 6.50 9.45 -6.93
CA TYR A 25 7.67 9.95 -7.67
C TYR A 25 7.45 9.84 -9.18
N MET A 26 6.82 8.76 -9.65
CA MET A 26 6.44 8.59 -11.04
C MET A 26 5.45 9.68 -11.49
N ALA A 27 4.43 9.98 -10.69
CA ALA A 27 3.47 11.04 -10.97
C ALA A 27 4.16 12.40 -11.08
N CYS A 28 5.00 12.72 -10.10
CA CYS A 28 5.80 13.95 -10.12
C CYS A 28 6.64 14.08 -11.40
N ALA A 29 7.39 13.03 -11.76
CA ALA A 29 8.19 13.02 -12.99
C ALA A 29 7.35 13.23 -14.25
N LYS A 30 6.17 12.61 -14.33
CA LYS A 30 5.25 12.76 -15.47
C LYS A 30 4.57 14.11 -15.52
N PHE A 31 4.19 14.70 -14.38
CA PHE A 31 3.61 16.04 -14.32
C PHE A 31 4.58 17.11 -14.79
N CYS A 32 5.86 16.93 -14.48
CA CYS A 32 6.97 17.72 -14.99
C CYS A 32 7.26 17.49 -16.49
N ALA A 33 6.68 16.45 -17.12
CA ALA A 33 7.13 15.97 -18.44
C ALA A 33 8.65 15.70 -18.49
N ALA A 34 9.24 15.27 -17.37
CA ALA A 34 10.67 15.03 -17.26
C ALA A 34 11.07 13.72 -17.96
N PRO A 35 12.20 13.69 -18.70
CA PRO A 35 12.68 12.50 -19.41
C PRO A 35 13.35 11.50 -18.44
N VAL A 36 12.60 11.02 -17.45
CA VAL A 36 13.04 10.03 -16.46
C VAL A 36 12.71 8.63 -16.96
N ARG A 37 13.70 7.76 -17.06
CA ARG A 37 13.52 6.34 -17.38
C ARG A 37 13.01 5.60 -16.15
N ILE A 38 11.88 4.93 -16.25
CA ILE A 38 11.35 4.08 -15.18
C ILE A 38 11.96 2.69 -15.30
N GLU A 39 12.54 2.18 -14.21
CA GLU A 39 13.20 0.87 -14.14
C GLU A 39 12.57 0.02 -13.03
N PRO A 40 11.60 -0.85 -13.36
CA PRO A 40 11.03 -1.78 -12.39
C PRO A 40 12.10 -2.74 -11.83
N SER A 41 12.12 -2.96 -10.52
CA SER A 41 13.06 -3.89 -9.89
C SER A 41 12.48 -4.55 -8.64
N VAL A 42 12.89 -5.79 -8.39
CA VAL A 42 12.48 -6.61 -7.24
C VAL A 42 13.60 -6.83 -6.23
N SER A 43 14.74 -6.15 -6.41
CA SER A 43 15.93 -6.34 -5.60
C SER A 43 16.29 -5.09 -4.80
N PRO A 44 15.44 -4.67 -3.84
CA PRO A 44 15.63 -3.43 -3.08
C PRO A 44 16.93 -3.45 -2.26
N TRP A 45 17.44 -4.62 -1.89
CA TRP A 45 18.72 -4.76 -1.18
C TRP A 45 19.94 -4.28 -2.00
N SER A 46 19.79 -4.12 -3.32
CA SER A 46 20.82 -3.55 -4.18
C SER A 46 20.85 -2.02 -4.17
N THR A 47 19.90 -1.38 -3.51
CA THR A 47 19.80 0.07 -3.39
C THR A 47 20.53 0.58 -2.14
N SER A 48 20.89 1.86 -2.15
CA SER A 48 21.59 2.54 -1.05
C SER A 48 20.86 2.48 0.31
N LYS A 49 19.53 2.44 0.31
CA LYS A 49 18.68 2.42 1.51
C LYS A 49 17.92 1.11 1.71
N GLY A 50 18.10 0.13 0.83
CA GLY A 50 17.35 -1.13 0.91
C GLY A 50 15.87 -0.98 0.54
N ASN A 51 15.46 0.08 -0.17
CA ASN A 51 14.08 0.32 -0.57
C ASN A 51 13.99 1.24 -1.80
N TYR A 52 12.84 1.23 -2.47
CA TYR A 52 12.47 2.10 -3.58
C TYR A 52 11.57 3.26 -3.11
N PRO A 53 11.44 4.35 -3.89
CA PRO A 53 12.15 4.64 -5.14
C PRO A 53 13.62 5.03 -4.95
N GLU A 54 14.49 4.67 -5.89
CA GLU A 54 15.89 5.10 -5.95
C GLU A 54 16.19 5.79 -7.29
N ILE A 55 16.87 6.93 -7.27
CA ILE A 55 17.20 7.71 -8.46
C ILE A 55 18.64 7.41 -8.88
N ARG A 56 18.90 7.30 -10.18
CA ARG A 56 20.24 7.05 -10.73
C ARG A 56 20.51 7.98 -11.91
N GLY A 57 21.78 8.15 -12.25
CA GLY A 57 22.21 8.97 -13.38
C GLY A 57 22.38 10.46 -13.06
N VAL A 58 22.41 10.85 -11.78
CA VAL A 58 22.74 12.22 -11.36
C VAL A 58 24.26 12.41 -11.33
N ASN A 59 24.76 13.56 -11.80
CA ASN A 59 26.20 13.87 -11.86
C ASN A 59 26.91 13.76 -10.50
N SER A 60 26.21 14.01 -9.39
CA SER A 60 26.76 13.92 -8.04
C SER A 60 27.02 12.47 -7.57
N GLY A 61 26.51 11.46 -8.29
CA GLY A 61 26.54 10.06 -7.85
C GLY A 61 25.59 9.75 -6.68
N ARG A 62 24.89 10.77 -6.14
CA ARG A 62 23.87 10.59 -5.11
C ARG A 62 22.66 9.88 -5.72
N THR A 63 22.16 8.85 -5.04
CA THR A 63 21.01 8.06 -5.50
C THR A 63 19.75 8.23 -4.66
N TYR A 64 19.89 8.70 -3.42
CA TYR A 64 18.79 8.91 -2.50
C TYR A 64 18.38 10.38 -2.45
N TYR A 65 17.09 10.64 -2.69
CA TYR A 65 16.47 11.96 -2.58
C TYR A 65 15.16 11.79 -1.83
N ASP A 66 14.88 12.66 -0.86
CA ASP A 66 13.51 12.79 -0.39
C ASP A 66 12.63 13.43 -1.48
N PHE A 67 11.32 13.47 -1.24
CA PHE A 67 10.41 13.90 -2.28
C PHE A 67 10.57 15.39 -2.63
N ARG A 68 10.90 16.25 -1.66
CA ARG A 68 11.12 17.68 -1.90
C ARG A 68 12.42 17.89 -2.69
N GLU A 69 13.47 17.18 -2.32
CA GLU A 69 14.74 17.18 -3.04
C GLU A 69 14.57 16.66 -4.47
N PHE A 70 13.73 15.65 -4.68
CA PHE A 70 13.43 15.13 -6.02
C PHE A 70 12.67 16.15 -6.87
N VAL A 71 11.65 16.81 -6.32
CA VAL A 71 10.93 17.90 -7.01
C VAL A 71 11.91 19.00 -7.41
N TYR A 72 12.78 19.42 -6.50
CA TYR A 72 13.82 20.42 -6.77
C TYR A 72 14.79 19.96 -7.87
N LEU A 73 15.19 18.69 -7.85
CA LEU A 73 16.05 18.11 -8.88
C LEU A 73 15.39 18.13 -10.27
N LEU A 74 14.09 17.83 -10.37
CA LEU A 74 13.37 17.91 -11.65
C LEU A 74 13.21 19.36 -12.13
N GLN A 75 12.85 20.26 -11.22
CA GLN A 75 12.69 21.70 -11.52
C GLN A 75 14.00 22.34 -11.96
N THR A 76 15.15 21.94 -11.41
CA THR A 76 16.44 22.48 -11.84
C THR A 76 16.87 21.97 -13.22
N GLN A 77 16.37 20.81 -13.66
CA GLN A 77 16.62 20.29 -15.01
C GLN A 77 15.67 20.85 -16.08
N GLN A 78 14.54 21.45 -15.69
CA GLN A 78 13.53 21.94 -16.62
C GLN A 78 13.24 23.43 -16.36
N ALA A 79 13.37 24.26 -17.40
CA ALA A 79 13.22 25.72 -17.28
C ALA A 79 11.80 26.23 -16.92
N GLU A 80 10.83 25.34 -16.63
CA GLU A 80 9.48 25.71 -16.19
C GLU A 80 9.20 25.21 -14.76
N SER A 81 9.03 26.15 -13.84
CA SER A 81 8.66 25.96 -12.44
C SER A 81 7.17 25.58 -12.30
N ALA A 82 6.78 24.38 -12.76
CA ALA A 82 5.37 24.01 -12.88
C ALA A 82 4.77 23.30 -11.66
N LEU A 83 5.60 22.79 -10.73
CA LEU A 83 5.13 22.06 -9.54
C LEU A 83 5.36 22.88 -8.27
N ASP A 84 4.57 23.93 -8.02
CA ASP A 84 4.50 24.52 -6.69
C ASP A 84 3.06 24.57 -6.18
N GLY A 85 2.84 23.75 -5.16
CA GLY A 85 1.62 23.64 -4.39
C GLY A 85 2.08 23.19 -3.01
N GLY A 86 1.98 24.06 -2.01
CA GLY A 86 2.60 23.86 -0.71
C GLY A 86 2.09 22.60 -0.02
N MET A 87 2.95 21.56 0.08
CA MET A 87 2.67 20.34 0.84
C MET A 87 2.29 20.63 2.30
N ASP A 88 2.72 21.78 2.82
CA ASP A 88 2.49 22.21 4.19
C ASP A 88 1.00 22.52 4.46
N GLU A 89 0.23 22.89 3.43
CA GLU A 89 -1.20 23.23 3.55
C GLU A 89 -2.14 22.01 3.72
N PHE A 90 -1.66 20.83 3.33
CA PHE A 90 -2.42 19.57 3.31
C PHE A 90 -1.96 18.59 4.40
N THR A 91 -1.14 19.05 5.34
CA THR A 91 -0.49 18.22 6.35
C THR A 91 -1.45 17.28 7.10
N PRO A 92 -2.59 17.72 7.69
CA PRO A 92 -3.45 16.81 8.43
C PRO A 92 -4.18 15.79 7.55
N GLU A 93 -4.63 16.18 6.35
CA GLU A 93 -5.25 15.25 5.39
C GLU A 93 -4.25 14.21 4.88
N MET A 94 -3.01 14.64 4.62
CA MET A 94 -1.93 13.79 4.15
C MET A 94 -1.48 12.81 5.24
N GLU A 95 -1.39 13.22 6.51
CA GLU A 95 -1.07 12.32 7.62
C GLU A 95 -2.14 11.24 7.80
N ALA A 96 -3.43 11.58 7.65
CA ALA A 96 -4.51 10.60 7.67
C ALA A 96 -4.38 9.56 6.54
N LEU A 97 -3.97 9.99 5.35
CA LEU A 97 -3.68 9.09 4.24
C LEU A 97 -2.44 8.22 4.49
N LYS A 98 -1.33 8.79 4.97
CA LYS A 98 -0.10 8.03 5.27
C LYS A 98 -0.35 6.92 6.28
N ALA A 99 -1.13 7.21 7.31
CA ALA A 99 -1.51 6.20 8.28
C ALA A 99 -2.14 4.98 7.58
N LEU A 100 -3.00 5.17 6.58
CA LEU A 100 -3.60 4.05 5.85
C LEU A 100 -2.62 3.27 4.98
N THR A 101 -1.69 3.96 4.32
CA THR A 101 -0.76 3.32 3.38
C THR A 101 0.31 2.48 4.07
N PHE A 102 0.57 2.73 5.35
CA PHE A 102 1.69 2.13 6.09
C PHE A 102 1.36 0.89 6.94
N MET A 103 0.19 0.27 6.85
CA MET A 103 -0.13 -0.76 7.85
C MET A 103 -0.95 -1.97 7.42
N HIS A 104 -0.38 -3.10 7.81
CA HIS A 104 -1.04 -4.38 8.01
C HIS A 104 -1.82 -4.47 9.36
N ILE A 105 -1.83 -3.44 10.22
CA ILE A 105 -2.33 -3.57 11.61
C ILE A 105 -2.95 -2.28 12.20
N TYR A 106 -3.87 -1.58 11.52
CA TYR A 106 -4.60 -0.47 12.19
C TYR A 106 -5.92 -0.94 12.84
N PRO A 107 -6.23 -0.53 14.08
CA PRO A 107 -7.55 -0.73 14.70
C PRO A 107 -8.65 0.09 14.00
N ALA A 108 -9.91 -0.30 14.21
CA ALA A 108 -11.10 0.30 13.58
C ALA A 108 -11.16 1.85 13.66
N TYR A 109 -10.56 2.46 14.69
CA TYR A 109 -10.45 3.92 14.84
C TYR A 109 -9.74 4.61 13.67
N ALA A 110 -8.73 3.97 13.07
CA ALA A 110 -8.02 4.56 11.93
C ALA A 110 -8.91 4.68 10.69
N ILE A 111 -9.93 3.83 10.55
CA ILE A 111 -10.84 3.85 9.40
C ILE A 111 -11.72 5.10 9.44
N ASP A 112 -12.22 5.49 10.60
CA ASP A 112 -13.08 6.68 10.70
C ASP A 112 -12.28 7.97 10.58
N PHE A 113 -11.06 8.01 11.13
CA PHE A 113 -10.11 9.11 10.90
C PHE A 113 -9.75 9.26 9.41
N ALA A 114 -9.49 8.14 8.74
CA ALA A 114 -9.26 8.11 7.31
C ALA A 114 -10.45 8.62 6.49
N LYS A 115 -11.66 8.14 6.77
CA LYS A 115 -12.88 8.63 6.10
C LYS A 115 -13.05 10.14 6.27
N TYR A 116 -12.73 10.68 7.45
CA TYR A 116 -12.73 12.11 7.68
C TYR A 116 -11.73 12.84 6.78
N GLY A 117 -10.47 12.37 6.71
CA GLY A 117 -9.46 12.92 5.81
C GLY A 117 -9.87 12.86 4.34
N LEU A 118 -10.45 11.74 3.90
CA LEU A 118 -10.97 11.56 2.54
C LEU A 118 -12.11 12.54 2.21
N LYS A 119 -13.03 12.80 3.15
CA LYS A 119 -14.08 13.81 2.96
C LYS A 119 -13.49 15.20 2.82
N LEU A 120 -12.47 15.53 3.60
CA LEU A 120 -11.83 16.84 3.54
C LEU A 120 -11.11 17.05 2.21
N LEU A 121 -10.38 16.03 1.73
CA LEU A 121 -9.78 16.03 0.39
C LEU A 121 -10.82 16.13 -0.72
N SER A 122 -11.90 15.35 -0.63
CA SER A 122 -13.01 15.40 -1.59
C SER A 122 -13.64 16.80 -1.63
N LYS A 123 -13.83 17.45 -0.47
CA LYS A 123 -14.33 18.82 -0.38
C LYS A 123 -13.36 19.83 -0.98
N ARG A 124 -12.05 19.69 -0.73
CA ARG A 124 -11.01 20.59 -1.27
C ARG A 124 -10.85 20.45 -2.79
N LEU A 125 -10.84 19.22 -3.32
CA LEU A 125 -10.81 18.99 -4.76
C LEU A 125 -12.07 19.52 -5.45
N ALA A 126 -13.22 19.46 -4.76
CA ALA A 126 -14.51 19.91 -5.26
C ALA A 126 -14.80 19.35 -6.67
N GLY A 127 -14.82 20.21 -7.69
CA GLY A 127 -14.97 19.85 -9.10
C GLY A 127 -13.74 20.13 -9.96
N ASP A 128 -12.62 20.52 -9.34
CA ASP A 128 -11.38 20.85 -10.05
C ASP A 128 -10.67 19.57 -10.53
N LYS A 129 -9.81 19.74 -11.55
CA LYS A 129 -9.02 18.64 -12.09
C LYS A 129 -7.89 18.22 -11.13
N TYR A 130 -7.33 19.18 -10.41
CA TYR A 130 -6.24 19.05 -9.46
C TYR A 130 -6.51 19.93 -8.24
N PHE A 131 -5.77 19.72 -7.14
CA PHE A 131 -5.98 20.45 -5.89
C PHE A 131 -5.67 21.96 -5.97
N PHE A 132 -4.87 22.39 -6.95
CA PHE A 132 -4.61 23.79 -7.25
C PHE A 132 -5.19 24.23 -8.61
N GLY A 133 -6.31 23.63 -9.00
CA GLY A 133 -7.06 24.00 -10.20
C GLY A 133 -6.68 23.17 -11.43
N ASN A 134 -6.09 23.80 -12.45
CA ASN A 134 -5.94 23.19 -13.78
C ASN A 134 -4.58 22.56 -14.06
N ARG A 135 -3.58 22.78 -13.20
CA ARG A 135 -2.24 22.21 -13.33
C ARG A 135 -1.96 21.24 -12.19
N PRO A 136 -1.34 20.08 -12.48
CA PRO A 136 -0.93 19.18 -11.42
C PRO A 136 0.16 19.81 -10.55
N SER A 137 0.17 19.46 -9.28
CA SER A 137 1.14 19.91 -8.28
C SER A 137 1.84 18.73 -7.60
N SER A 138 2.82 19.04 -6.75
CA SER A 138 3.49 18.07 -5.88
C SER A 138 2.52 17.42 -4.88
N VAL A 139 1.48 18.15 -4.45
CA VAL A 139 0.39 17.63 -3.59
C VAL A 139 -0.46 16.61 -4.35
N ASP A 140 -0.80 16.88 -5.62
CA ASP A 140 -1.54 15.93 -6.45
C ASP A 140 -0.78 14.61 -6.59
N ALA A 141 0.54 14.66 -6.77
CA ALA A 141 1.38 13.48 -6.90
C ALA A 141 1.38 12.65 -5.61
N PHE A 142 1.44 13.31 -4.46
CA PHE A 142 1.37 12.65 -3.15
C PHE A 142 0.00 11.99 -2.92
N ILE A 143 -1.09 12.75 -3.12
CA ILE A 143 -2.45 12.26 -2.89
C ILE A 143 -2.75 11.10 -3.84
N PHE A 144 -2.34 11.20 -5.10
CA PHE A 144 -2.37 10.11 -6.06
C PHE A 144 -1.64 8.86 -5.55
N GLY A 145 -0.39 9.00 -5.11
CA GLY A 145 0.42 7.88 -4.61
C GLY A 145 -0.22 7.15 -3.43
N CYS A 146 -0.95 7.87 -2.56
CA CYS A 146 -1.67 7.27 -1.44
C CYS A 146 -3.02 6.64 -1.84
N LEU A 147 -3.79 7.31 -2.69
CA LEU A 147 -5.14 6.86 -3.06
C LEU A 147 -5.14 5.73 -4.08
N ALA A 148 -4.18 5.70 -5.00
CA ALA A 148 -4.18 4.71 -6.08
C ALA A 148 -4.07 3.27 -5.54
N PRO A 149 -3.13 2.92 -4.63
CA PRO A 149 -3.11 1.61 -3.98
C PRO A 149 -4.41 1.31 -3.23
N LEU A 150 -4.95 2.30 -2.51
CA LEU A 150 -6.18 2.13 -1.74
C LEU A 150 -7.39 1.80 -2.62
N ILE A 151 -7.47 2.32 -3.84
CA ILE A 151 -8.58 2.14 -4.77
C ILE A 151 -8.46 0.84 -5.59
N TYR A 152 -7.26 0.53 -6.07
CA TYR A 152 -7.03 -0.51 -7.08
C TYR A 152 -6.59 -1.85 -6.50
N ILE A 153 -5.87 -1.87 -5.37
CA ILE A 153 -5.41 -3.12 -4.77
C ILE A 153 -6.58 -3.80 -4.05
N PRO A 154 -6.89 -5.07 -4.32
CA PRO A 154 -7.90 -5.81 -3.57
C PRO A 154 -7.42 -6.05 -2.14
N LEU A 155 -7.93 -5.26 -1.19
CA LEU A 155 -7.59 -5.36 0.23
C LEU A 155 -8.54 -6.33 0.97
N PRO A 156 -8.07 -7.02 2.04
CA PRO A 156 -8.94 -7.86 2.87
C PRO A 156 -10.12 -7.10 3.49
N ASP A 157 -9.91 -5.85 3.91
CA ASP A 157 -10.97 -4.91 4.32
C ASP A 157 -11.19 -3.87 3.21
N ASN A 158 -12.37 -3.89 2.60
CA ASN A 158 -12.75 -3.00 1.51
C ASN A 158 -13.62 -1.81 1.94
N ARG A 159 -13.83 -1.57 3.25
CA ARG A 159 -14.71 -0.49 3.76
C ARG A 159 -14.31 0.89 3.24
N LEU A 160 -13.01 1.16 3.13
CA LEU A 160 -12.50 2.43 2.59
C LEU A 160 -12.71 2.54 1.07
N GLN A 161 -12.56 1.44 0.33
CA GLN A 161 -12.86 1.40 -1.11
C GLN A 161 -14.33 1.66 -1.39
N VAL A 162 -15.22 1.00 -0.63
CA VAL A 162 -16.67 1.22 -0.72
C VAL A 162 -17.00 2.67 -0.39
N PHE A 163 -16.39 3.23 0.65
CA PHE A 163 -16.57 4.62 1.04
C PHE A 163 -16.10 5.61 -0.05
N LEU A 164 -14.92 5.41 -0.65
CA LEU A 164 -14.41 6.23 -1.75
C LEU A 164 -15.35 6.22 -2.95
N ARG A 165 -15.81 5.02 -3.36
CA ARG A 165 -16.71 4.86 -4.52
C ARG A 165 -18.10 5.47 -4.27
N SER A 166 -18.61 5.41 -3.03
CA SER A 166 -19.95 5.90 -2.69
C SER A 166 -20.01 7.39 -2.29
N GLN A 167 -19.04 7.89 -1.52
CA GLN A 167 -19.07 9.25 -0.95
C GLN A 167 -18.03 10.20 -1.55
N CYS A 168 -16.95 9.69 -2.14
CA CYS A 168 -15.84 10.52 -2.65
C CYS A 168 -15.50 10.18 -4.11
N SER A 169 -16.52 10.08 -4.96
CA SER A 169 -16.34 9.67 -6.37
C SER A 169 -15.49 10.64 -7.19
N ASN A 170 -15.37 11.91 -6.78
CA ASN A 170 -14.44 12.87 -7.39
C ASN A 170 -12.97 12.48 -7.18
N LEU A 171 -12.60 11.96 -6.00
CA LEU A 171 -11.25 11.44 -5.73
C LEU A 171 -10.94 10.20 -6.59
N VAL A 172 -11.93 9.32 -6.78
CA VAL A 172 -11.76 8.15 -7.67
C VAL A 172 -11.52 8.62 -9.10
N ARG A 173 -12.31 9.58 -9.59
CA ARG A 173 -12.12 10.17 -10.93
C ARG A 173 -10.77 10.86 -11.07
N PHE A 174 -10.31 11.56 -10.03
CA PHE A 174 -8.99 12.20 -9.98
C PHE A 174 -7.87 11.18 -10.20
N VAL A 175 -7.88 10.07 -9.45
CA VAL A 175 -6.87 9.01 -9.60
C VAL A 175 -6.92 8.39 -10.98
N SER A 176 -8.11 7.99 -11.46
CA SER A 176 -8.25 7.40 -12.80
C SER A 176 -7.82 8.37 -13.91
N SER A 177 -8.09 9.67 -13.75
CA SER A 177 -7.66 10.69 -14.71
C SER A 177 -6.13 10.82 -14.75
N ILE A 178 -5.45 10.75 -13.61
CA ILE A 178 -3.98 10.79 -13.56
C ILE A 178 -3.38 9.58 -14.27
N ILE A 179 -3.87 8.37 -13.97
CA ILE A 179 -3.38 7.13 -14.61
C ILE A 179 -3.55 7.23 -16.13
N ASN A 180 -4.76 7.54 -16.59
CA ASN A 180 -5.06 7.58 -18.03
C ASN A 180 -4.33 8.70 -18.79
N THR A 181 -4.04 9.82 -18.12
CA THR A 181 -3.38 10.97 -18.77
C THR A 181 -1.86 10.82 -18.78
N TYR A 182 -1.26 10.33 -17.70
CA TYR A 182 0.20 10.40 -17.50
C TYR A 182 0.89 9.05 -17.51
N MET A 183 0.16 7.97 -17.26
CA MET A 183 0.70 6.61 -17.12
C MET A 183 -0.24 5.57 -17.75
N PRO A 184 -0.66 5.75 -19.01
CA PRO A 184 -1.53 4.78 -19.66
C PRO A 184 -0.80 3.43 -19.75
N LEU A 185 -1.45 2.39 -19.24
CA LEU A 185 -1.01 1.02 -19.45
C LEU A 185 -1.45 0.57 -20.85
N PRO A 186 -0.60 -0.15 -21.60
CA PRO A 186 -0.99 -0.66 -22.89
C PRO A 186 -2.08 -1.75 -22.75
N GLU A 187 -2.96 -1.85 -23.74
CA GLU A 187 -4.21 -2.65 -23.64
C GLU A 187 -3.96 -4.15 -23.42
N ASP A 188 -2.84 -4.66 -23.94
CA ASP A 188 -2.39 -6.03 -23.77
C ASP A 188 -2.03 -6.34 -22.31
N GLU A 189 -1.33 -5.43 -21.62
CA GLU A 189 -1.03 -5.56 -20.19
C GLU A 189 -2.31 -5.52 -19.35
N VAL A 190 -3.25 -4.64 -19.70
CA VAL A 190 -4.56 -4.55 -19.03
C VAL A 190 -5.33 -5.86 -19.16
N ARG A 191 -5.43 -6.41 -20.38
CA ARG A 191 -6.10 -7.69 -20.64
C ARG A 191 -5.45 -8.85 -19.89
N ALA A 192 -4.13 -8.95 -19.95
CA ALA A 192 -3.39 -9.99 -19.25
C ALA A 192 -3.60 -9.92 -17.73
N HIS A 193 -3.68 -8.72 -17.16
CA HIS A 193 -3.97 -8.55 -15.73
C HIS A 193 -5.39 -8.99 -15.37
N GLN A 194 -6.39 -8.63 -16.19
CA GLN A 194 -7.78 -9.06 -15.98
C GLN A 194 -7.92 -10.58 -15.98
N GLU A 195 -7.26 -11.26 -16.92
CA GLU A 195 -7.21 -12.72 -16.99
C GLU A 195 -6.57 -13.32 -15.73
N ARG A 196 -5.43 -12.76 -15.28
CA ARG A 196 -4.78 -13.19 -14.03
C ARG A 196 -5.70 -13.01 -12.82
N MET A 197 -6.37 -11.86 -12.69
CA MET A 197 -7.26 -11.59 -11.56
C MET A 197 -8.49 -12.51 -11.55
N ALA A 198 -9.12 -12.74 -12.71
CA ALA A 198 -10.22 -13.69 -12.83
C ALA A 198 -9.79 -15.10 -12.39
N LEU A 199 -8.58 -15.52 -12.78
CA LEU A 199 -8.02 -16.79 -12.35
C LEU A 199 -7.75 -16.83 -10.83
N TRP A 200 -7.21 -15.76 -10.27
CA TRP A 200 -6.98 -15.64 -8.82
C TRP A 200 -8.28 -15.70 -8.00
N GLU A 201 -9.38 -15.16 -8.51
CA GLU A 201 -10.70 -15.25 -7.86
C GLU A 201 -11.21 -16.69 -7.82
N VAL A 202 -11.09 -17.41 -8.94
CA VAL A 202 -11.43 -18.84 -9.01
C VAL A 202 -10.61 -19.65 -7.99
N TYR A 203 -9.29 -19.45 -7.95
CA TYR A 203 -8.42 -20.12 -6.97
C TYR A 203 -8.75 -19.74 -5.52
N ARG A 204 -9.09 -18.47 -5.26
CA ARG A 204 -9.48 -18.00 -3.93
C ARG A 204 -10.77 -18.69 -3.46
N GLU A 205 -11.76 -18.81 -4.32
CA GLU A 205 -13.02 -19.49 -4.02
C GLU A 205 -12.83 -21.00 -3.79
N GLU A 206 -12.00 -21.64 -4.61
CA GLU A 206 -11.63 -23.05 -4.43
C GLU A 206 -10.92 -23.27 -3.09
N TYR A 207 -9.89 -22.49 -2.78
CA TYR A 207 -9.19 -22.55 -1.49
C TYR A 207 -10.14 -22.30 -0.30
N SER A 208 -11.09 -21.38 -0.46
CA SER A 208 -12.09 -21.09 0.58
C SER A 208 -13.05 -22.26 0.80
N ARG A 209 -13.51 -22.92 -0.29
CA ARG A 209 -14.33 -24.13 -0.23
C ARG A 209 -13.58 -25.29 0.41
N ASP A 210 -12.32 -25.51 0.03
CA ASP A 210 -11.49 -26.57 0.58
C ASP A 210 -11.22 -26.35 2.07
N ARG A 211 -10.95 -25.11 2.49
CA ARG A 211 -10.83 -24.76 3.90
C ARG A 211 -12.12 -25.03 4.66
N GLN A 212 -13.28 -24.65 4.12
CA GLN A 212 -14.59 -24.94 4.72
C GLN A 212 -14.85 -26.44 4.82
N ARG A 213 -14.54 -27.21 3.77
CA ARG A 213 -14.65 -28.67 3.73
C ARG A 213 -13.72 -29.33 4.75
N SER A 214 -12.50 -28.82 4.86
CA SER A 214 -11.53 -29.24 5.86
C SER A 214 -12.01 -28.95 7.28
N THR A 215 -12.54 -27.75 7.56
CA THR A 215 -13.10 -27.39 8.88
C THR A 215 -14.38 -28.14 9.21
N SER A 216 -15.16 -28.56 8.21
CA SER A 216 -16.34 -29.41 8.42
C SER A 216 -16.00 -30.91 8.49
N SER A 217 -14.85 -31.33 7.96
CA SER A 217 -14.26 -32.66 8.19
C SER A 217 -13.41 -32.74 9.46
N VAL A 218 -13.07 -31.61 10.09
CA VAL A 218 -12.61 -31.59 11.48
C VAL A 218 -13.85 -31.82 12.34
N THR A 219 -14.18 -33.10 12.55
CA THR A 219 -14.77 -33.50 13.82
C THR A 219 -13.93 -32.84 14.92
N PRO A 220 -14.51 -32.17 15.94
CA PRO A 220 -13.72 -31.74 17.08
C PRO A 220 -12.98 -32.98 17.53
N SER A 221 -11.65 -32.98 17.43
CA SER A 221 -10.81 -34.16 17.59
C SER A 221 -11.34 -34.95 18.78
N ALA A 222 -12.06 -36.03 18.47
CA ALA A 222 -12.64 -36.89 19.46
C ALA A 222 -11.49 -37.79 19.89
N TYR A 223 -10.52 -37.18 20.57
CA TYR A 223 -9.59 -37.93 21.40
C TYR A 223 -10.50 -38.79 22.28
N PRO A 224 -10.40 -40.13 22.20
CA PRO A 224 -11.21 -40.99 23.04
C PRO A 224 -11.00 -40.58 24.51
N LEU A 225 -12.04 -40.66 25.33
CA LEU A 225 -12.06 -40.10 26.70
C LEU A 225 -10.80 -40.46 27.53
N TRP A 226 -10.22 -41.63 27.28
CA TRP A 226 -9.00 -42.10 27.92
C TRP A 226 -7.80 -41.19 27.68
N GLU A 227 -7.65 -40.57 26.50
CA GLU A 227 -6.54 -39.64 26.22
C GLU A 227 -6.68 -38.36 27.05
N LYS A 228 -7.90 -37.83 27.20
CA LYS A 228 -8.16 -36.68 28.09
C LYS A 228 -7.83 -37.00 29.55
N ILE A 229 -8.15 -38.22 29.98
CA ILE A 229 -7.80 -38.72 31.32
C ILE A 229 -6.28 -38.83 31.46
N VAL A 230 -5.59 -39.38 30.47
CA VAL A 230 -4.11 -39.51 30.48
C VAL A 230 -3.43 -38.15 30.51
N PHE A 231 -3.84 -37.19 29.68
CA PHE A 231 -3.31 -35.82 29.73
C PHE A 231 -3.56 -35.17 31.09
N GLY A 232 -4.74 -35.37 31.68
CA GLY A 232 -5.05 -34.90 33.03
C GLY A 232 -4.14 -35.49 34.10
N ILE A 233 -3.91 -36.81 34.05
CA ILE A 233 -3.03 -37.52 34.99
C ILE A 233 -1.58 -37.04 34.84
N VAL A 234 -1.09 -36.96 33.60
CA VAL A 234 0.29 -36.53 33.33
C VAL A 234 0.50 -35.10 33.79
N ALA A 235 -0.42 -34.19 33.47
CA ALA A 235 -0.34 -32.80 33.91
C ALA A 235 -0.38 -32.66 35.44
N ALA A 236 -1.28 -33.39 36.11
CA ALA A 236 -1.38 -33.39 37.57
C ALA A 236 -0.10 -33.95 38.23
N SER A 237 0.46 -35.03 37.68
CA SER A 237 1.71 -35.62 38.19
C SER A 237 2.90 -34.68 38.05
N LEU A 238 3.05 -34.02 36.90
CA LEU A 238 4.11 -33.04 36.66
C LEU A 238 3.93 -31.81 37.56
N SER A 239 2.70 -31.34 37.72
CA SER A 239 2.39 -30.23 38.61
C SER A 239 2.68 -30.55 40.07
N LEU A 240 2.39 -31.78 40.53
CA LEU A 240 2.69 -32.21 41.90
C LEU A 240 4.19 -32.38 42.12
N ALA A 241 4.90 -33.00 41.17
CA ALA A 241 6.35 -33.12 41.20
C ALA A 241 7.03 -31.74 41.24
N PHE A 242 6.54 -30.79 40.45
CA PHE A 242 7.01 -29.41 40.47
C PHE A 242 6.72 -28.72 41.81
N ALA A 243 5.52 -28.89 42.37
CA ALA A 243 5.15 -28.28 43.66
C ALA A 243 5.98 -28.82 44.84
N ILE A 244 6.33 -30.11 44.83
CA ILE A 244 7.24 -30.71 45.82
C ILE A 244 8.67 -30.21 45.60
N GLY A 245 9.15 -30.19 44.36
CA GLY A 245 10.50 -29.72 44.02
C GLY A 245 10.74 -28.24 44.34
N CYS A 246 9.70 -27.41 44.22
CA CYS A 246 9.75 -25.99 44.60
C CYS A 246 9.50 -25.75 46.11
N GLY A 247 9.25 -26.80 46.90
CA GLY A 247 8.97 -26.66 48.34
C GLY A 247 7.64 -25.99 48.68
N VAL A 248 6.71 -25.92 47.72
CA VAL A 248 5.36 -25.37 47.92
C VAL A 248 4.51 -26.30 48.80
N ILE A 249 4.81 -27.61 48.77
CA ILE A 249 4.19 -28.62 49.63
C ILE A 249 5.30 -29.22 50.51
N GLN A 250 5.27 -28.97 51.81
CA GLN A 250 6.13 -29.66 52.77
C GLN A 250 5.49 -31.01 53.13
N VAL A 251 6.12 -32.10 52.69
CA VAL A 251 5.76 -33.46 53.11
C VAL A 251 6.38 -33.67 54.49
N GLN A 252 5.56 -33.67 55.54
CA GLN A 252 5.96 -34.07 56.89
C GLN A 252 6.17 -35.58 56.99
#